data_AF-A0A067WDQ1-F1
#
_entry.id   AF-A0A067WDQ1-F1
#
_cell.length_a   1.000
_cell.length_b   1.000
_cell.length_c   1.000
_cell.angle_alpha   90.00
_cell.angle_beta   90.00
_cell.angle_gamma   90.00
#
_symmetry.space_group_name_H-M   'P 1'
#
loop_
_entity.id
_entity.type
_entity.pdbx_description
1 polymer ?
#
loop_
_entity_poly.entity_id
_entity_poly.type
_entity_poly.pdbx_seq_one_letter_code
_entity_poly.pdbx_strand_id
1 'polypeptide(L)' 'MPFINRLNAKTVATLGASKENEGANLHLHKCKEGGTQWLLHYTLQGRRRKSGLQA' A
#
# COMPACT_ATOMS: atom_id res chain seq x y z
N MET A 1 -15.46 -3.33 11.31
CA MET A 1 -15.48 -2.99 9.87
C MET A 1 -14.07 -2.61 9.45
N PRO A 2 -13.42 -3.30 8.49
CA PRO A 2 -12.15 -2.82 7.97
C PRO A 2 -12.41 -1.55 7.17
N PHE A 3 -11.74 -0.44 7.52
CA PHE A 3 -11.79 0.78 6.72
C PHE A 3 -11.05 0.52 5.41
N ILE A 4 -11.79 0.48 4.30
CA ILE A 4 -11.29 0.37 2.94
C ILE A 4 -11.14 1.80 2.41
N ASN A 5 -10.03 2.10 1.73
CA ASN A 5 -9.70 3.43 1.19
C ASN A 5 -9.39 4.48 2.28
N ARG A 6 -8.57 4.13 3.27
CA ARG A 6 -8.13 5.09 4.30
C ARG A 6 -7.27 6.23 3.73
N LEU A 7 -6.52 5.94 2.67
CA LEU A 7 -5.61 6.90 2.04
C LEU A 7 -6.33 7.59 0.87
N ASN A 8 -6.10 8.89 0.72
CA ASN A 8 -6.57 9.67 -0.42
C ASN A 8 -5.37 10.25 -1.18
N ALA A 9 -5.55 10.64 -2.44
CA ALA A 9 -4.45 11.13 -3.28
C ALA A 9 -3.65 12.28 -2.64
N LYS A 10 -4.33 13.19 -1.91
CA LYS A 10 -3.68 14.31 -1.22
C LYS A 10 -2.80 13.85 -0.06
N THR A 11 -3.30 12.95 0.78
CA THR A 11 -2.53 12.36 1.89
C THR A 11 -1.37 11.55 1.37
N VAL A 12 -1.56 10.78 0.30
CA VAL A 12 -0.48 10.05 -0.39
C VAL A 12 0.59 11.02 -0.92
N ALA A 13 0.21 12.16 -1.50
CA ALA A 13 1.18 13.14 -1.99
C ALA A 13 2.04 13.73 -0.87
N THR A 14 1.44 14.11 0.25
CA THR A 14 2.13 14.77 1.38
C THR A 14 2.83 13.81 2.33
N LEU A 15 2.59 12.51 2.20
CA LEU A 15 3.11 11.51 3.12
C LEU A 15 4.66 11.46 3.06
N GLY A 16 5.31 11.41 4.22
CA GLY A 16 6.74 11.15 4.30
C GLY A 16 7.08 9.68 4.03
N ALA A 17 8.36 9.34 4.08
CA ALA A 17 8.81 7.96 3.98
C ALA A 17 8.20 7.11 5.11
N SER A 18 7.31 6.19 4.73
CA SER A 18 6.48 5.43 5.66
C SER A 18 5.83 4.25 4.96
N LYS A 19 5.30 3.32 5.76
CA LYS A 19 4.52 2.17 5.28
C LYS A 19 3.10 2.29 5.84
N GLU A 20 2.16 2.69 5.00
CA GLU A 20 0.77 2.90 5.39
C GLU A 20 -0.13 1.77 4.91
N ASN A 21 -1.16 1.43 5.69
CA ASN A 21 -2.19 0.45 5.33
C ASN A 21 -3.45 1.18 4.85
N GLU A 22 -3.91 0.85 3.66
CA GLU A 22 -5.12 1.44 3.06
C GLU A 22 -6.39 0.60 3.36
N GLY A 23 -6.20 -0.63 3.85
CA GLY A 23 -7.25 -1.64 3.98
C GLY A 23 -7.15 -2.69 2.88
N ALA A 24 -7.97 -3.75 2.98
CA ALA A 24 -7.99 -4.86 2.02
C ALA A 24 -6.61 -5.51 1.72
N ASN A 25 -5.69 -5.47 2.69
CA ASN A 25 -4.32 -5.97 2.58
C ASN A 25 -3.42 -5.18 1.58
N LEU A 26 -3.81 -3.95 1.25
CA LEU A 26 -3.06 -3.03 0.42
C LEU A 26 -2.25 -2.05 1.29
N HIS A 27 -0.96 -1.94 0.99
CA HIS A 27 -0.04 -1.05 1.69
C HIS A 27 0.67 -0.10 0.74
N LEU A 28 0.80 1.16 1.12
CA LEU A 28 1.66 2.12 0.46
C LEU A 28 3.04 2.06 1.10
N HIS A 29 4.09 1.92 0.28
CA HIS A 29 5.47 2.00 0.71
C HIS A 29 6.13 3.22 0.06
N LYS A 30 6.36 4.28 0.85
CA LYS A 30 7.16 5.43 0.43
C LYS A 30 8.61 5.26 0.88
N CYS A 31 9.51 5.17 -0.08
CA CYS A 31 10.94 5.15 0.12
C CYS A 31 11.47 6.54 0.49
N LYS A 32 12.52 6.59 1.31
CA LYS A 32 13.23 7.84 1.63
C LYS A 32 13.86 8.51 0.42
N GLU A 33 14.18 7.72 -0.61
CA GLU A 33 14.80 8.19 -1.87
C GLU A 33 13.77 8.73 -2.88
N GLY A 34 12.51 8.94 -2.48
CA GLY A 34 11.46 9.55 -3.30
C GLY A 34 10.60 8.56 -4.09
N GLY A 35 11.00 7.28 -4.16
CA GLY A 35 10.19 6.23 -4.76
C GLY A 35 8.94 5.89 -3.95
N THR A 36 7.82 5.64 -4.63
CA THR A 36 6.58 5.20 -4.00
C THR A 36 6.10 3.92 -4.67
N GLN A 37 5.76 2.88 -3.90
CA GLN A 37 5.28 1.61 -4.41
C GLN A 37 4.09 1.10 -3.61
N TRP A 38 3.07 0.61 -4.31
CA TRP A 38 1.94 -0.07 -3.69
C TRP A 38 2.23 -1.55 -3.53
N LEU A 39 1.81 -2.14 -2.42
CA LEU A 39 2.08 -3.53 -2.05
C LEU A 39 0.76 -4.21 -1.69
N LEU A 40 0.30 -5.10 -2.57
CA LEU A 40 -0.90 -5.90 -2.32
C LEU A 40 -0.50 -7.26 -1.75
N HIS A 41 -1.06 -7.60 -0.59
CA HIS A 41 -0.93 -8.92 0.00
C HIS A 41 -2.21 -9.71 -0.29
N TYR A 42 -2.06 -10.89 -0.88
CA TYR A 42 -3.20 -11.74 -1.21
C TYR A 42 -2.86 -13.21 -1.02
N THR A 43 -3.89 -14.03 -0.85
CA THR A 43 -3.75 -15.48 -0.78
C THR A 43 -4.17 -16.05 -2.13
N LEU A 44 -3.25 -16.72 -2.81
CA LEU A 44 -3.52 -17.44 -4.06
C LEU A 44 -3.20 -18.92 -3.84
N GLN A 45 -4.20 -19.78 -4.02
CA GLN A 45 -4.08 -21.24 -3.85
C GLN A 45 -3.51 -21.60 -2.46
N GLY A 46 -4.03 -20.98 -1.40
CA GLY A 46 -3.58 -21.22 -0.02
C GLY A 46 -2.19 -20.64 0.34
N ARG A 47 -1.48 -20.03 -0.61
CA ARG A 47 -0.18 -19.40 -0.35
C ARG A 47 -0.33 -17.89 -0.27
N ARG A 48 0.25 -17.30 0.79
CA ARG A 48 0.36 -15.84 0.92
C ARG A 48 1.40 -15.34 -0.08
N ARG A 49 0.97 -14.39 -0.91
CA ARG A 49 1.79 -13.71 -1.91
C ARG A 49 1.72 -12.21 -1.69
N LYS A 50 2.72 -11.52 -2.22
CA LYS A 50 2.84 -10.07 -2.21
C LYS A 50 3.19 -9.64 -3.63
N SER A 51 2.48 -8.66 -4.16
CA SER A 51 2.80 -8.04 -5.45
C SER A 51 3.07 -6.55 -5.28
N GLY A 52 4.06 -6.05 -6.02
CA GLY A 52 4.24 -4.62 -6.24
C GLY A 52 3.28 -4.16 -7.32
N LEU A 53 2.52 -3.10 -7.04
CA LEU A 53 1.71 -2.40 -8.02
C LEU A 53 2.42 -1.08 -8.34
N GLN A 54 2.60 -0.82 -9.63
CA GLN A 54 3.03 0.47 -10.16
C GLN A 54 1.83 1.08 -10.88
N ALA A 55 1.64 2.39 -10.71
CA ALA A 55 0.64 3.19 -11.41
C ALA A 55 1.36 4.13 -12.38
#